data_AF-A0A3N5SWC4-F1
#
_entry.id   AF-A0A3N5SWC4-F1
#
_cell.length_a   1.000
_cell.length_b   1.000
_cell.length_c   1.000
_cell.angle_alpha   90.00
_cell.angle_beta   90.00
_cell.angle_gamma   90.00
#
_symmetry.space_group_name_H-M   'P 1'
#
loop_
_entity.id
_entity.type
_entity.pdbx_description
1 polymer ?
#
loop_
_entity_poly.entity_id
_entity_poly.type
_entity_poly.pdbx_seq_one_letter_code
_entity_poly.pdbx_strand_id
1 'polypeptide(L)' 'MRDGPTQGVVVNLEPMLREYYEARGWDLKTGRPSEAKLKELKLV' A
#
# COMPACT_ATOMS: atom_id res chain seq x y z
N MET A 1 22.41 8.46 27.81
CA MET A 1 21.19 8.46 26.99
C MET A 1 20.71 7.03 26.92
N ARG A 2 19.43 6.76 27.20
CA ARG A 2 18.84 5.44 26.93
C ARG A 2 17.91 5.63 25.75
N ASP A 3 18.30 5.01 24.65
CA ASP A 3 17.53 5.00 23.41
C ASP A 3 16.15 4.39 23.65
N GLY A 4 15.14 4.87 22.92
CA GLY A 4 13.77 4.37 23.02
C GLY A 4 13.65 2.92 22.51
N PRO A 5 12.65 2.15 22.96
CA PRO A 5 12.51 0.72 22.62
C PRO A 5 12.34 0.44 21.12
N THR A 6 12.00 1.45 20.32
CA THR A 6 11.82 1.35 18.87
C THR A 6 12.91 2.06 18.08
N GLN A 7 13.98 2.51 18.72
CA GLN A 7 15.08 3.17 18.02
C GLN A 7 15.72 2.23 17.00
N GLY A 8 15.82 2.68 15.75
CA GLY A 8 16.35 1.89 14.64
C GLY A 8 15.36 0.92 13.99
N VAL A 9 14.12 0.83 14.49
CA VAL A 9 13.07 0.05 13.81
C VAL A 9 12.61 0.78 12.55
N VAL A 10 12.66 0.10 11.41
CA VAL A 10 12.20 0.60 10.11
C VAL A 10 11.07 -0.31 9.60
N VAL A 11 10.03 0.29 9.04
CA VAL A 11 8.88 -0.44 8.47
C VAL A 11 9.28 -1.10 7.15
N ASN A 12 8.98 -2.39 7.01
CA ASN A 12 9.15 -3.11 5.76
C ASN A 12 8.00 -2.80 4.78
N LEU A 13 8.01 -1.57 4.25
CA LEU A 13 6.84 -0.98 3.59
C LEU A 13 6.52 -1.60 2.21
N GLU A 14 7.51 -2.05 1.45
CA GLU A 14 7.29 -2.61 0.11
C GLU A 14 6.33 -3.81 0.06
N PRO A 15 6.53 -4.89 0.83
CA PRO A 15 5.60 -6.01 0.81
C PRO A 15 4.21 -5.61 1.32
N MET A 16 4.14 -4.71 2.31
CA MET A 16 2.87 -4.20 2.83
C MET A 16 2.07 -3.45 1.75
N LEU A 17 2.74 -2.62 0.94
CA LEU A 17 2.08 -1.89 -0.15
C LEU A 17 1.65 -2.82 -1.27
N ARG A 18 2.44 -3.84 -1.61
CA ARG A 18 2.05 -4.87 -2.59
C ARG A 18 0.76 -5.58 -2.18
N GLU A 19 0.73 -6.12 -0.96
CA GLU A 19 -0.44 -6.82 -0.43
C GLU A 19 -1.67 -5.89 -0.40
N TYR A 20 -1.47 -4.64 0.01
CA TYR A 20 -2.54 -3.64 0.06
C TYR A 20 -3.09 -3.31 -1.34
N TYR A 21 -2.22 -3.08 -2.32
CA TYR A 21 -2.64 -2.77 -3.68
C TYR A 21 -3.35 -3.95 -4.35
N GLU A 22 -2.87 -5.18 -4.15
CA GLU A 22 -3.53 -6.40 -4.61
C GLU A 22 -4.94 -6.52 -4.00
N ALA A 23 -5.05 -6.37 -2.68
CA ALA A 23 -6.34 -6.44 -1.98
C ALA A 23 -7.33 -5.35 -2.43
N ARG A 24 -6.83 -4.18 -2.85
CA ARG A 24 -7.64 -3.06 -3.31
C ARG A 24 -7.93 -3.08 -4.81
N GLY A 25 -7.35 -4.01 -5.57
CA GLY A 25 -7.47 -4.04 -7.04
C GLY A 25 -6.79 -2.83 -7.69
N TRP A 26 -5.67 -2.40 -7.13
CA TRP A 26 -4.86 -1.27 -7.59
C TRP A 26 -3.67 -1.78 -8.40
N ASP A 27 -3.17 -0.93 -9.29
CA ASP A 27 -1.97 -1.21 -10.06
C ASP A 27 -0.71 -1.13 -9.18
N LEU A 28 0.06 -2.21 -9.16
CA LEU A 28 1.24 -2.36 -8.30
C LEU A 28 2.38 -1.38 -8.62
N LYS A 29 2.43 -0.84 -9.86
CA LYS A 29 3.50 0.05 -10.31
C LYS A 29 3.21 1.51 -9.99
N THR A 30 1.95 1.91 -10.11
CA THR A 30 1.48 3.30 -10.00
C THR A 30 0.80 3.60 -8.67
N GLY A 31 0.34 2.56 -7.95
CA GLY A 31 -0.41 2.70 -6.70
C GLY A 31 -1.80 3.33 -6.91
N ARG A 32 -2.36 3.26 -8.13
CA ARG A 32 -3.67 3.82 -8.46
C ARG A 32 -4.72 2.70 -8.60
N PRO A 33 -6.01 2.98 -8.32
CA PRO A 33 -7.08 2.05 -8.66
C PRO A 33 -7.02 1.66 -10.14
N SER A 34 -7.18 0.37 -10.43
CA SER A 34 -7.33 -0.10 -11.81
C SER A 34 -8.61 0.42 -12.44
N GLU A 35 -8.68 0.47 -13.77
CA GLU A 35 -9.92 0.82 -14.47
C GLU A 35 -11.10 -0.07 -14.07
N ALA A 36 -10.86 -1.36 -13.85
CA ALA A 36 -11.86 -2.30 -13.36
C ALA A 36 -12.41 -1.87 -11.99
N LYS A 37 -11.52 -1.48 -11.06
CA LYS A 37 -11.91 -0.97 -9.74
C LYS A 37 -12.66 0.38 -9.84
N LEU A 38 -12.26 1.27 -10.74
CA LEU A 38 -12.95 2.54 -10.95
C LEU A 38 -14.38 2.33 -11.48
N LYS A 39 -14.56 1.41 -12.44
CA LYS A 39 -15.88 1.01 -12.98
C LYS A 39 -16.76 0.36 -11.92
N GLU A 40 -16.19 -0.56 -11.12
CA GLU A 40 -16.89 -1.19 -9.98
C GLU A 40 -17.45 -0.16 -9.01
N LEU A 41 -16.67 0.89 -8.73
CA LEU A 41 -17.04 1.96 -7.79
C LEU A 41 -17.85 3.10 -8.41
N LYS A 42 -18.17 3.04 -9.72
CA LYS A 42 -18.90 4.11 -10.45
C LYS A 42 -18.24 5.47 -10.36
N LEU A 43 -16.90 5.50 -10.37
CA LEU A 43 -16.10 6.71 -10.38
C LEU A 43 -15.71 7.16 -11.80
N VAL A 44 -16.10 6.35 -12.80
CA VAL A 44 -15.96 6.55 -14.24
C VAL A 44 -17.16 5.94 -14.95
#